data_AF-A0A811UHY0-F1
#
_entry.id   AF-A0A811UHY0-F1
#
_cell.length_a   1.000
_cell.length_b   1.000
_cell.length_c   1.000
_cell.angle_alpha   90.00
_cell.angle_beta   90.00
_cell.angle_gamma   90.00
#
_symmetry.space_group_name_H-M   'P 1'
#
loop_
_entity.id
_entity.type
_entity.pdbx_description
1 polymer ?
#
loop_
_entity_poly.entity_id
_entity_poly.type
_entity_poly.pdbx_seq_one_letter_code
_entity_poly.pdbx_strand_id
1 'polypeptide(L)'
;MTRRGKFVVNKTSDARINFISDAYTTQQSAPQRHDCQNINSPAPPQISCSTRRLAQHQPTPQPILTFAQKLEFVLTLINRMLIGFITIYLCWMSLRLDRADIPWHAVLCTLGFLVLMSEGLMAYYRGNVWTQVCQRPEKARLHWLLQLSGSIIGIIGIMIKICLEEVHFHTRHGIIGLATMIILFISLLSGLSSLYATELKSRLQPRFNKTSHNIIGLITFTLSMASMYYSFETQLFNDFSLDASTYLDFRLLLEITTIIIFVLTAYGPVWCLLYSRI
;
A
#
# COMPACT_ATOMS: atom_id res chain seq x y z
N MET A 1 -33.72 -7.97 40.62
CA MET A 1 -33.56 -8.67 39.33
C MET A 1 -32.47 -7.97 38.53
N THR A 2 -31.24 -8.48 38.58
CA THR A 2 -30.10 -7.95 37.82
C THR A 2 -29.15 -9.12 37.52
N ARG A 3 -29.24 -9.70 36.31
CA ARG A 3 -28.34 -10.75 35.84
C ARG A 3 -27.21 -10.13 35.02
N ARG A 4 -26.02 -10.04 35.61
CA ARG A 4 -24.75 -9.82 34.91
C ARG A 4 -24.43 -11.04 34.04
N GLY A 5 -24.48 -10.90 32.72
CA GLY A 5 -23.90 -11.86 31.78
C GLY A 5 -22.42 -11.58 31.58
N LYS A 6 -21.56 -12.50 32.02
CA LYS A 6 -20.11 -12.48 31.78
C LYS A 6 -19.85 -12.83 30.31
N PHE A 7 -19.12 -11.97 29.61
CA PHE A 7 -18.57 -12.23 28.28
C PHE A 7 -17.36 -13.18 28.46
N VAL A 8 -17.44 -14.40 27.90
CA VAL A 8 -16.32 -15.33 27.83
C VAL A 8 -15.73 -15.23 26.43
N VAL A 9 -14.53 -14.67 26.33
CA VAL A 9 -13.75 -14.62 25.09
C VAL A 9 -13.00 -15.94 24.98
N ASN A 10 -13.44 -16.85 24.11
CA ASN A 10 -12.68 -18.05 23.77
C ASN A 10 -11.64 -17.68 22.72
N LYS A 11 -10.38 -17.57 23.14
CA LYS A 11 -9.22 -17.37 22.26
C LYS A 11 -8.37 -18.63 22.33
N THR A 12 -8.61 -19.57 21.42
CA THR A 12 -7.72 -20.71 21.17
C THR A 12 -6.94 -20.44 19.89
N SER A 13 -5.66 -20.13 20.06
CA SER A 13 -4.65 -20.04 19.00
C SER A 13 -3.55 -21.02 19.35
N ASP A 14 -3.71 -22.28 18.95
CA ASP A 14 -2.65 -23.28 18.97
C ASP A 14 -2.33 -23.67 17.52
N ALA A 15 -1.34 -23.01 16.94
CA ALA A 15 -0.70 -23.46 15.71
C ALA A 15 0.70 -23.98 16.09
N ARG A 16 0.83 -25.30 16.27
CA ARG A 16 2.13 -25.98 16.32
C ARG A 16 2.67 -26.12 14.90
N ILE A 17 3.87 -25.61 14.67
CA ILE A 17 4.65 -25.81 13.45
C ILE A 17 5.44 -27.11 13.63
N ASN A 18 5.08 -28.16 12.88
CA ASN A 18 5.89 -29.38 12.78
C ASN A 18 6.77 -29.28 11.53
N PHE A 19 8.09 -29.23 11.73
CA PHE A 19 9.07 -29.40 10.66
C PHE A 19 9.19 -30.88 10.31
N ILE A 20 8.89 -31.25 9.07
CA ILE A 20 9.21 -32.58 8.51
C ILE A 20 10.50 -32.40 7.70
N SER A 21 11.56 -33.07 8.14
CA SER A 21 12.81 -33.24 7.42
C SER A 21 12.79 -34.60 6.74
N ASP A 22 12.68 -34.63 5.42
CA ASP A 22 12.84 -35.85 4.62
C ASP A 22 14.33 -36.10 4.35
N ALA A 23 14.84 -37.29 4.69
CA ALA A 23 16.07 -37.81 4.12
C ALA A 23 16.17 -39.35 4.21
N TYR A 24 16.30 -39.93 3.02
CA TYR A 24 16.99 -41.18 2.64
C TYR A 24 16.27 -42.54 2.65
N THR A 25 16.05 -42.96 1.40
CA THR A 25 15.81 -44.28 0.82
C THR A 25 16.89 -45.31 1.14
N THR A 26 16.51 -46.57 1.38
CA THR A 26 17.27 -47.73 0.89
C THR A 26 16.31 -48.89 0.58
N GLN A 27 16.55 -49.53 -0.57
CA GLN A 27 15.77 -50.56 -1.24
C GLN A 27 15.96 -51.98 -0.66
N GLN A 28 15.10 -52.89 -1.17
CA GLN A 28 15.28 -54.35 -1.34
C GLN A 28 14.97 -55.22 -0.10
N SER A 29 14.32 -56.38 -0.15
CA SER A 29 13.90 -57.31 -1.23
C SER A 29 13.03 -58.41 -0.60
N ALA A 30 12.03 -58.95 -1.31
CA ALA A 30 11.33 -60.19 -0.92
C ALA A 30 12.16 -61.44 -1.33
N PRO A 31 11.98 -62.62 -0.70
CA PRO A 31 11.06 -63.63 -1.30
C PRO A 31 10.37 -64.65 -0.34
N GLN A 32 9.23 -65.17 -0.85
CA GLN A 32 8.67 -66.55 -0.83
C GLN A 32 8.51 -67.46 0.42
N ARG A 33 7.23 -67.85 0.64
CA ARG A 33 6.55 -69.18 0.87
C ARG A 33 7.07 -70.29 1.81
N HIS A 34 6.07 -71.05 2.32
CA HIS A 34 6.01 -72.32 3.11
C HIS A 34 5.67 -72.09 4.60
N ASP A 35 4.72 -72.74 5.31
CA ASP A 35 4.04 -74.04 5.19
C ASP A 35 2.65 -74.06 5.89
N CYS A 36 1.90 -75.14 5.67
CA CYS A 36 0.59 -75.51 6.23
C CYS A 36 0.57 -75.67 7.77
N GLN A 37 -0.57 -75.38 8.42
CA GLN A 37 -1.33 -76.34 9.25
C GLN A 37 -2.56 -75.70 9.93
N ASN A 38 -3.57 -76.55 10.13
CA ASN A 38 -4.93 -76.32 10.59
C ASN A 38 -5.03 -76.59 12.11
N ILE A 39 -5.77 -75.81 12.91
CA ILE A 39 -6.43 -76.19 14.20
C ILE A 39 -7.44 -75.08 14.61
N ASN A 40 -8.58 -75.53 15.15
CA ASN A 40 -9.77 -74.78 15.56
C ASN A 40 -9.67 -74.01 16.90
N SER A 41 -10.53 -72.96 17.02
CA SER A 41 -11.14 -72.33 18.23
C SER A 41 -10.58 -70.93 18.65
N PRO A 42 -11.28 -70.11 19.47
CA PRO A 42 -12.19 -69.03 19.01
C PRO A 42 -11.85 -67.59 19.50
N ALA A 43 -12.31 -66.57 18.72
CA ALA A 43 -12.40 -65.10 18.98
C ALA A 43 -11.06 -64.31 19.06
N PRO A 44 -10.93 -63.01 18.64
CA PRO A 44 -11.81 -61.87 19.00
C PRO A 44 -11.90 -60.74 17.90
N PRO A 45 -12.18 -59.44 18.20
CA PRO A 45 -13.08 -58.58 17.41
C PRO A 45 -12.50 -58.12 16.06
N GLN A 46 -13.38 -57.84 15.09
CA GLN A 46 -13.00 -57.19 13.84
C GLN A 46 -12.55 -55.75 14.08
N ILE A 47 -11.23 -55.55 14.09
CA ILE A 47 -10.62 -54.24 13.92
C ILE A 47 -10.75 -53.91 12.42
N SER A 48 -11.70 -53.02 12.10
CA SER A 48 -11.82 -52.38 10.79
C SER A 48 -10.49 -51.68 10.47
N CYS A 49 -9.73 -52.26 9.55
CA CYS A 49 -8.53 -51.64 8.99
C CYS A 49 -8.99 -50.48 8.09
N SER A 50 -9.16 -49.30 8.69
CA SER A 50 -9.42 -48.08 7.95
C SER A 50 -8.17 -47.73 7.15
N THR A 51 -8.15 -48.11 5.88
CA THR A 51 -7.11 -47.74 4.92
C THR A 51 -7.09 -46.21 4.84
N ARG A 52 -6.20 -45.59 5.63
CA ARG A 52 -5.89 -44.17 5.55
C ARG A 52 -5.28 -43.93 4.17
N ARG A 53 -6.12 -43.54 3.20
CA ARG A 53 -5.68 -42.96 1.93
C ARG A 53 -4.69 -41.86 2.27
N LEU A 54 -3.41 -42.11 2.00
CA LEU A 54 -2.40 -41.06 1.92
C LEU A 54 -2.94 -40.07 0.88
N ALA A 55 -3.37 -38.91 1.35
CA ALA A 55 -3.71 -37.80 0.48
C ALA A 55 -2.43 -37.48 -0.29
N GLN A 56 -2.41 -37.93 -1.54
CA GLN A 56 -1.39 -37.63 -2.52
C GLN A 56 -1.30 -36.09 -2.56
N HIS A 57 -0.20 -35.54 -2.07
CA HIS A 57 0.06 -34.11 -2.07
C HIS A 57 0.27 -33.70 -3.52
N GLN A 58 -0.83 -33.42 -4.20
CA GLN A 58 -0.82 -32.94 -5.56
C GLN A 58 -0.18 -31.55 -5.52
N PRO A 59 0.96 -31.32 -6.20
CA PRO A 59 1.57 -30.00 -6.23
C PRO A 59 0.52 -29.04 -6.78
N THR A 60 0.16 -28.04 -5.97
CA THR A 60 -0.75 -26.98 -6.36
C THR A 60 -0.23 -26.36 -7.66
N PRO A 61 -1.06 -26.27 -8.72
CA PRO A 61 -0.65 -25.59 -9.94
C PRO A 61 -0.16 -24.20 -9.60
N GLN A 62 1.09 -23.89 -9.93
CA GLN A 62 1.62 -22.53 -9.80
C GLN A 62 0.68 -21.60 -10.57
N PRO A 63 0.09 -20.56 -9.94
CA PRO A 63 -0.85 -19.69 -10.62
C PRO A 63 -0.12 -19.00 -11.77
N ILE A 64 -0.50 -19.32 -13.01
CA ILE A 64 0.06 -18.67 -14.20
C ILE A 64 -0.34 -17.20 -14.14
N LEU A 65 0.64 -16.34 -13.87
CA LEU A 65 0.44 -14.91 -13.77
C LEU A 65 -0.03 -14.35 -15.12
N THR A 66 -1.22 -13.75 -15.14
CA THR A 66 -1.80 -13.18 -16.36
C THR A 66 -0.91 -12.07 -16.92
N PHE A 67 -0.95 -11.86 -18.24
CA PHE A 67 -0.21 -10.76 -18.87
C PHE A 67 -0.54 -9.40 -18.25
N ALA A 68 -1.81 -9.16 -17.92
CA ALA A 68 -2.26 -7.95 -17.25
C ALA A 68 -1.59 -7.73 -15.88
N GLN A 69 -1.43 -8.80 -15.08
CA GLN A 69 -0.75 -8.71 -13.79
C GLN A 69 0.75 -8.44 -13.93
N LYS A 70 1.39 -9.02 -14.96
CA LYS A 70 2.80 -8.73 -15.28
C LYS A 70 2.98 -7.26 -15.67
N LEU A 71 2.09 -6.73 -16.50
CA LEU A 71 2.11 -5.34 -16.90
C LEU A 71 1.87 -4.39 -15.72
N GLU A 72 0.87 -4.68 -14.88
CA GLU A 72 0.57 -3.90 -13.67
C GLU A 72 1.78 -3.85 -12.71
N PHE A 73 2.49 -4.96 -12.56
CA PHE A 73 3.73 -5.03 -11.79
C PHE A 73 4.81 -4.10 -12.37
N VAL A 74 5.09 -4.19 -13.67
CA VAL A 74 6.09 -3.35 -14.34
C VAL A 74 5.75 -1.87 -14.21
N LEU A 75 4.49 -1.50 -14.44
CA LEU A 75 4.04 -0.12 -14.31
C LEU A 75 4.18 0.41 -12.88
N THR A 76 3.85 -0.41 -11.87
CA THR A 76 4.03 -0.06 -10.45
C THR A 76 5.51 0.13 -10.11
N LEU A 77 6.38 -0.74 -10.65
CA LEU A 77 7.83 -0.62 -10.45
C LEU A 77 8.39 0.65 -11.09
N ILE A 78 8.01 0.94 -12.34
CA ILE A 78 8.40 2.18 -13.02
C ILE A 78 7.94 3.39 -12.21
N ASN A 79 6.67 3.41 -11.77
CA ASN A 79 6.14 4.52 -10.97
C ASN A 79 6.97 4.77 -9.70
N ARG A 80 7.36 3.70 -8.99
CA ARG A 80 8.23 3.78 -7.81
C ARG A 80 9.62 4.35 -8.13
N MET A 81 10.21 3.96 -9.25
CA MET A 81 11.50 4.51 -9.69
C MET A 81 11.39 5.99 -10.01
N LEU A 82 10.29 6.44 -10.64
CA LEU A 82 10.03 7.86 -10.92
C LEU A 82 9.81 8.67 -9.63
N ILE A 83 9.02 8.14 -8.69
CA ILE A 83 8.84 8.74 -7.34
C ILE A 83 10.20 8.86 -6.65
N GLY A 84 11.01 7.79 -6.67
CA GLY A 84 12.35 7.78 -6.11
C GLY A 84 13.27 8.80 -6.77
N PHE A 85 13.22 8.94 -8.09
CA PHE A 85 14.02 9.90 -8.85
C PHE A 85 13.73 11.35 -8.41
N ILE A 86 12.47 11.78 -8.43
CA ILE A 86 12.09 13.13 -7.98
C ILE A 86 12.47 13.33 -6.51
N THR A 87 12.20 12.32 -5.67
CA THR A 87 12.47 12.42 -4.22
C THR A 87 13.95 12.58 -3.93
N ILE A 88 14.81 11.73 -4.51
CA ILE A 88 16.26 11.79 -4.31
C ILE A 88 16.77 13.13 -4.81
N TYR A 89 16.33 13.56 -6.00
CA TYR A 89 16.75 14.84 -6.55
C TYR A 89 16.35 16.03 -5.66
N LEU A 90 15.09 16.15 -5.25
CA LEU A 90 14.62 17.27 -4.44
C LEU A 90 15.24 17.27 -3.04
N CYS A 91 15.38 16.10 -2.42
CA CYS A 91 16.06 15.97 -1.14
C CYS A 91 17.53 16.35 -1.25
N TRP A 92 18.24 15.86 -2.27
CA TRP A 92 19.64 16.22 -2.49
C TRP A 92 19.81 17.73 -2.76
N MET A 93 18.98 18.30 -3.63
CA MET A 93 18.98 19.72 -3.96
C MET A 93 18.73 20.59 -2.73
N SER A 94 17.86 20.15 -1.82
CA SER A 94 17.51 20.88 -0.59
C SER A 94 18.55 20.71 0.52
N LEU A 95 19.05 19.49 0.72
CA LEU A 95 19.91 19.14 1.86
C LEU A 95 21.39 19.49 1.63
N ARG A 96 21.77 19.87 0.42
CA ARG A 96 23.12 20.38 0.11
C ARG A 96 23.33 21.85 0.49
N LEU A 97 22.26 22.58 0.83
CA LEU A 97 22.34 23.96 1.31
C LEU A 97 22.85 24.00 2.75
N ASP A 98 23.34 25.17 3.16
CA ASP A 98 23.71 25.42 4.54
C ASP A 98 22.51 25.26 5.48
N ARG A 99 22.78 24.84 6.72
CA ARG A 99 21.74 24.45 7.70
C ARG A 99 20.64 25.50 7.88
N ALA A 100 20.99 26.79 7.80
CA ALA A 100 20.06 27.90 7.94
C ALA A 100 19.09 28.05 6.75
N ASP A 101 19.52 27.61 5.56
CA ASP A 101 18.82 27.83 4.29
C ASP A 101 18.13 26.57 3.75
N ILE A 102 18.25 25.43 4.46
CA ILE A 102 17.60 24.18 4.05
C ILE A 102 16.08 24.41 3.96
N PRO A 103 15.48 24.21 2.77
CA PRO A 103 14.05 24.35 2.61
C PRO A 103 13.33 23.10 3.12
N TRP A 104 13.22 22.96 4.44
CA TRP A 104 12.56 21.83 5.09
C TRP A 104 11.14 21.56 4.57
N HIS A 105 10.45 22.61 4.15
CA HIS A 105 9.18 22.52 3.44
C HIS A 105 9.24 21.57 2.24
N ALA A 106 10.21 21.74 1.35
CA ALA A 106 10.36 20.95 0.13
C ALA A 106 10.65 19.49 0.46
N VAL A 107 11.58 19.23 1.40
CA VAL A 107 11.94 17.88 1.83
C VAL A 107 10.74 17.15 2.44
N LEU A 108 10.07 17.78 3.42
CA LEU A 108 8.97 17.16 4.15
C LEU A 108 7.73 16.97 3.26
N CYS A 109 7.39 17.95 2.41
CA CYS A 109 6.26 17.80 1.49
C CYS A 109 6.53 16.72 0.43
N THR A 110 7.77 16.58 -0.05
CA THR A 110 8.13 15.50 -0.98
C THR A 110 8.01 14.14 -0.31
N LEU A 111 8.57 13.95 0.89
CA LEU A 111 8.45 12.69 1.62
C LEU A 111 7.00 12.37 1.99
N GLY A 112 6.24 13.36 2.45
CA GLY A 112 4.86 13.19 2.90
C GLY A 112 3.90 12.94 1.74
N PHE A 113 3.82 13.90 0.81
CA PHE A 113 2.80 13.92 -0.23
C PHE A 113 3.18 13.17 -1.51
N LEU A 114 4.46 13.15 -1.89
CA LEU A 114 4.87 12.39 -3.07
C LEU A 114 5.14 10.93 -2.72
N VAL A 115 5.96 10.64 -1.70
CA VAL A 115 6.36 9.25 -1.39
C VAL A 115 5.24 8.51 -0.65
N LEU A 116 4.95 8.92 0.59
CA LEU A 116 4.05 8.15 1.47
C LEU A 116 2.61 8.13 0.96
N MET A 117 2.10 9.26 0.47
CA MET A 117 0.74 9.34 -0.08
C MET A 117 0.57 8.45 -1.32
N SER A 118 1.55 8.45 -2.24
CA SER A 118 1.50 7.61 -3.46
C SER A 118 1.60 6.12 -3.12
N GLU A 119 2.51 5.73 -2.23
CA GLU A 119 2.60 4.35 -1.75
C GLU A 119 1.32 3.90 -1.04
N GLY A 120 0.69 4.78 -0.27
CA GLY A 120 -0.60 4.53 0.36
C GLY A 120 -1.71 4.27 -0.65
N LEU A 121 -1.73 4.97 -1.79
CA LEU A 121 -2.69 4.73 -2.88
C LEU A 121 -2.40 3.41 -3.62
N MET A 122 -1.13 3.15 -3.93
CA MET A 122 -0.69 1.92 -4.61
C MET A 122 -0.78 0.67 -3.73
N ALA A 123 -0.98 0.80 -2.42
CA ALA A 123 -1.13 -0.34 -1.49
C ALA A 123 -2.26 -1.31 -1.90
N TYR A 124 -3.28 -0.83 -2.60
CA TYR A 124 -4.41 -1.65 -3.07
C TYR A 124 -4.21 -2.32 -4.43
N TYR A 125 -3.12 -2.01 -5.14
CA TYR A 125 -2.89 -2.56 -6.47
C TYR A 125 -2.67 -4.07 -6.39
N ARG A 126 -3.13 -4.80 -7.42
CA ARG A 126 -3.01 -6.26 -7.45
C ARG A 126 -1.58 -6.66 -7.81
N GLY A 127 -0.94 -5.87 -8.68
CA GLY A 127 0.46 -6.03 -9.10
C GLY A 127 1.49 -5.48 -8.11
N ASN A 128 1.08 -4.94 -6.95
CA ASN A 128 2.02 -4.43 -5.95
C ASN A 128 2.65 -5.60 -5.17
N VAL A 129 3.91 -5.90 -5.46
CA VAL A 129 4.67 -6.99 -4.82
C VAL A 129 4.70 -6.86 -3.30
N TRP A 130 4.73 -5.64 -2.76
CA TRP A 130 4.82 -5.42 -1.31
C TRP A 130 3.53 -5.79 -0.58
N THR A 131 2.39 -5.69 -1.26
CA THR A 131 1.09 -6.02 -0.67
C THR A 131 0.43 -7.22 -1.32
N GLN A 132 1.10 -7.92 -2.23
CA GLN A 132 0.52 -9.04 -2.97
C GLN A 132 0.10 -10.18 -2.05
N VAL A 133 0.89 -10.43 -1.00
CA VAL A 133 0.61 -11.44 0.03
C VAL A 133 -0.37 -10.95 1.11
N CYS A 134 -0.63 -9.64 1.17
CA CYS A 134 -1.49 -9.04 2.19
C CYS A 134 -2.97 -9.24 1.88
N GLN A 135 -3.74 -9.61 2.90
CA GLN A 135 -5.19 -9.65 2.84
C GLN A 135 -5.78 -8.23 2.78
N ARG A 136 -7.05 -8.12 2.37
CA ARG A 136 -7.78 -6.83 2.31
C ARG A 136 -7.69 -5.97 3.59
N PRO A 137 -7.88 -6.48 4.82
CA PRO A 137 -7.76 -5.66 6.03
C PRO A 137 -6.33 -5.15 6.27
N GLU A 138 -5.31 -5.92 5.89
CA GLU A 138 -3.91 -5.52 6.03
C GLU A 138 -3.55 -4.41 5.03
N LYS A 139 -4.02 -4.53 3.78
CA LYS A 139 -3.90 -3.45 2.78
C LYS A 139 -4.58 -2.17 3.26
N ALA A 140 -5.76 -2.29 3.88
CA ALA A 140 -6.44 -1.16 4.48
C ALA A 140 -5.64 -0.53 5.62
N ARG A 141 -5.02 -1.34 6.47
CA ARG A 141 -4.15 -0.87 7.55
C ARG A 141 -2.95 -0.10 7.01
N LEU A 142 -2.27 -0.67 6.02
CA LEU A 142 -1.12 -0.03 5.38
C LEU A 142 -1.54 1.30 4.72
N HIS A 143 -2.66 1.30 4.00
CA HIS A 143 -3.19 2.50 3.35
C HIS A 143 -3.39 3.64 4.35
N TRP A 144 -4.20 3.46 5.40
CA TRP A 144 -4.49 4.58 6.30
C TRP A 144 -3.25 5.01 7.11
N LEU A 145 -2.32 4.09 7.42
CA LEU A 145 -1.09 4.42 8.13
C LEU A 145 -0.15 5.27 7.25
N LEU A 146 0.02 4.90 5.98
CA LEU A 146 0.81 5.67 5.02
C LEU A 146 0.18 7.03 4.73
N GLN A 147 -1.15 7.08 4.55
CA GLN A 147 -1.86 8.34 4.34
C GLN A 147 -1.75 9.26 5.56
N LEU A 148 -1.93 8.74 6.79
CA LEU A 148 -1.85 9.54 8.00
C LEU A 148 -0.43 10.04 8.26
N SER A 149 0.58 9.17 8.17
CA SER A 149 1.99 9.56 8.34
C SER A 149 2.44 10.55 7.28
N GLY A 150 2.11 10.31 6.00
CA GLY A 150 2.39 11.22 4.91
C GLY A 150 1.73 12.58 5.10
N SER A 151 0.48 12.60 5.55
CA SER A 151 -0.24 13.83 5.85
C SER A 151 0.39 14.63 6.97
N ILE A 152 0.77 13.97 8.08
CA ILE A 152 1.43 14.65 9.22
C ILE A 152 2.75 15.28 8.77
N ILE A 153 3.60 14.52 8.08
CA ILE A 153 4.90 15.00 7.59
C ILE A 153 4.72 16.16 6.61
N GLY A 154 3.80 16.02 5.64
CA GLY A 154 3.51 17.07 4.66
C GLY A 154 2.93 18.33 5.29
N ILE A 155 1.99 18.20 6.24
CA ILE A 155 1.43 19.35 6.97
C ILE A 155 2.52 20.08 7.76
N ILE A 156 3.42 19.36 8.44
CA ILE A 156 4.56 19.98 9.13
C ILE A 156 5.41 20.78 8.13
N GLY A 157 5.68 20.23 6.96
CA GLY A 157 6.38 20.93 5.88
C GLY A 157 5.67 22.22 5.45
N ILE A 158 4.35 22.19 5.25
CA ILE A 158 3.55 23.38 4.92
C ILE A 158 3.59 24.40 6.07
N MET A 159 3.42 23.97 7.32
CA MET A 159 3.43 24.86 8.48
C MET A 159 4.77 25.58 8.64
N ILE A 160 5.89 24.89 8.44
CA ILE A 160 7.22 25.51 8.47
C ILE A 160 7.30 26.64 7.43
N LYS A 161 6.81 26.41 6.20
CA LYS A 161 6.81 27.45 5.16
C LYS A 161 5.93 28.65 5.54
N ILE A 162 4.75 28.41 6.09
CA ILE A 162 3.84 29.47 6.54
C ILE A 162 4.47 30.31 7.66
N CYS A 163 5.15 29.67 8.63
CA CYS A 163 5.76 30.39 9.75
C CYS A 163 7.02 31.19 9.37
N LEU A 164 7.73 30.79 8.31
CA LEU A 164 9.00 31.41 7.92
C LEU A 164 8.87 32.41 6.76
N GLU A 165 7.76 32.39 6.03
CA GLU A 165 7.56 33.28 4.89
C GLU A 165 6.85 34.57 5.31
N GLU A 166 7.32 35.72 4.82
CA GLU A 166 6.73 37.04 5.11
C GLU A 166 5.54 37.35 4.19
N VAL A 167 5.58 36.86 2.94
CA VAL A 167 4.54 37.10 1.91
C VAL A 167 3.93 35.78 1.48
N HIS A 168 2.79 35.44 2.08
CA HIS A 168 2.13 34.17 1.84
C HIS A 168 1.32 34.12 0.53
N PHE A 169 1.25 32.93 -0.05
CA PHE A 169 0.26 32.53 -1.07
C PHE A 169 0.18 33.41 -2.33
N HIS A 170 1.30 34.03 -2.74
CA HIS A 170 1.36 34.82 -3.98
C HIS A 170 1.75 33.98 -5.21
N THR A 171 2.33 32.79 -5.01
CA THR A 171 2.69 31.86 -6.09
C THR A 171 1.59 30.85 -6.36
N ARG A 172 1.53 30.32 -7.60
CA ARG A 172 0.61 29.24 -7.98
C ARG A 172 0.79 28.00 -7.09
N HIS A 173 2.06 27.66 -6.83
CA HIS A 173 2.45 26.59 -5.89
C HIS A 173 1.85 26.83 -4.49
N GLY A 174 2.01 28.05 -3.93
CA GLY A 174 1.48 28.39 -2.62
C GLY A 174 -0.05 28.31 -2.53
N ILE A 175 -0.76 28.84 -3.53
CA ILE A 175 -2.24 28.83 -3.58
C ILE A 175 -2.77 27.39 -3.66
N ILE A 176 -2.21 26.58 -4.56
CA ILE A 176 -2.62 25.17 -4.72
C ILE A 176 -2.21 24.35 -3.50
N GLY A 177 -1.06 24.63 -2.90
CA GLY A 177 -0.61 24.01 -1.64
C GLY A 177 -1.58 24.27 -0.49
N LEU A 178 -2.07 25.51 -0.33
CA LEU A 178 -3.08 25.84 0.68
C LEU A 178 -4.41 25.12 0.42
N ALA A 179 -4.88 25.12 -0.83
CA ALA A 179 -6.08 24.38 -1.21
C ALA A 179 -5.92 22.87 -0.92
N THR A 180 -4.74 22.30 -1.22
CA THR A 180 -4.40 20.91 -0.91
C THR A 180 -4.51 20.65 0.59
N MET A 181 -3.96 21.53 1.44
CA MET A 181 -4.02 21.38 2.90
C MET A 181 -5.46 21.36 3.41
N ILE A 182 -6.32 22.28 2.94
CA ILE A 182 -7.73 22.35 3.35
C ILE A 182 -8.47 21.08 2.93
N ILE A 183 -8.35 20.67 1.67
CA ILE A 183 -9.00 19.46 1.17
C ILE A 183 -8.45 18.20 1.83
N LEU A 184 -7.15 18.18 2.19
CA LEU A 184 -6.53 17.08 2.93
C LEU A 184 -7.18 16.87 4.31
N PHE A 185 -7.48 17.93 5.05
CA PHE A 185 -8.21 17.80 6.32
C PHE A 185 -9.59 17.14 6.11
N ILE A 186 -10.32 17.56 5.08
CA ILE A 186 -11.60 16.95 4.71
C ILE A 186 -11.41 15.47 4.32
N SER A 187 -10.34 15.16 3.58
CA SER A 187 -9.97 13.81 3.16
C SER A 187 -9.65 12.88 4.33
N LEU A 188 -8.91 13.37 5.33
CA LEU A 188 -8.59 12.64 6.55
C LEU A 188 -9.85 12.35 7.38
N LEU A 189 -10.75 13.33 7.53
CA LEU A 189 -12.04 13.14 8.20
C LEU A 189 -12.92 12.13 7.45
N SER A 190 -12.94 12.22 6.12
CA SER A 190 -13.65 11.27 5.26
C SER A 190 -13.05 9.86 5.37
N GLY A 191 -11.72 9.73 5.46
CA GLY A 191 -11.03 8.47 5.67
C GLY A 191 -11.35 7.85 7.02
N LEU A 192 -11.41 8.66 8.08
CA LEU A 192 -11.84 8.22 9.40
C LEU A 192 -13.29 7.71 9.39
N SER A 193 -14.19 8.48 8.76
CA SER A 193 -15.58 8.05 8.55
C SER A 193 -15.66 6.72 7.78
N SER A 194 -14.84 6.55 6.73
CA SER A 194 -14.78 5.33 5.92
C SER A 194 -14.28 4.12 6.72
N LEU A 195 -13.31 4.33 7.62
CA LEU A 195 -12.75 3.29 8.50
C LEU A 195 -13.80 2.76 9.49
N TYR A 196 -14.64 3.63 10.02
CA TYR A 196 -15.74 3.29 10.95
C TYR A 196 -17.09 3.13 10.24
N ALA A 197 -17.12 2.89 8.93
CA ALA A 197 -18.35 2.84 8.14
C ALA A 197 -19.38 1.80 8.65
N THR A 198 -18.94 0.70 9.26
CA THR A 198 -19.83 -0.32 9.83
C THR A 198 -20.61 0.20 11.04
N GLU A 199 -19.97 1.04 11.85
CA GLU A 199 -20.57 1.68 13.03
C GLU A 199 -21.48 2.85 12.62
N LEU A 200 -21.11 3.56 11.54
CA LEU A 200 -21.87 4.69 11.00
C LEU A 200 -22.99 4.30 10.03
N LYS A 201 -23.24 3.00 9.83
CA LYS A 201 -24.23 2.50 8.84
C LYS A 201 -25.66 3.02 9.07
N SER A 202 -25.98 3.47 10.28
CA SER A 202 -27.27 4.06 10.65
C SER A 202 -27.46 5.50 10.15
N ARG A 203 -26.35 6.20 9.86
CA ARG A 203 -26.33 7.61 9.43
C ARG A 203 -25.96 7.76 7.95
N LEU A 204 -25.02 6.94 7.48
CA LEU A 204 -24.47 7.01 6.13
C LEU A 204 -24.37 5.61 5.52
N GLN A 205 -24.82 5.46 4.28
CA GLN A 205 -24.67 4.21 3.57
C GLN A 205 -23.17 3.91 3.37
N PRO A 206 -22.66 2.75 3.80
CA PRO A 206 -21.22 2.44 3.73
C PRO A 206 -20.63 2.53 2.32
N ARG A 207 -21.44 2.26 1.28
CA ARG A 207 -21.04 2.38 -0.13
C ARG A 207 -20.81 3.82 -0.54
N PHE A 208 -21.76 4.71 -0.23
CA PHE A 208 -21.63 6.14 -0.51
C PHE A 208 -20.43 6.74 0.24
N ASN A 209 -20.28 6.43 1.53
CA ASN A 209 -19.17 6.92 2.35
C ASN A 209 -17.79 6.55 1.76
N LYS A 210 -17.62 5.29 1.33
CA LYS A 210 -16.37 4.84 0.68
C LYS A 210 -16.13 5.50 -0.67
N THR A 211 -17.19 5.72 -1.44
CA THR A 211 -17.09 6.38 -2.76
C THR A 211 -16.71 7.85 -2.60
N SER A 212 -17.37 8.56 -1.69
CA SER A 212 -17.03 9.95 -1.37
C SER A 212 -15.60 10.10 -0.86
N HIS A 213 -15.13 9.19 0.01
CA HIS A 213 -13.73 9.17 0.44
C HIS A 213 -12.77 8.99 -0.74
N ASN A 214 -13.08 8.08 -1.68
CA ASN A 214 -12.27 7.88 -2.87
C ASN A 214 -12.21 9.15 -3.74
N ILE A 215 -13.35 9.82 -3.99
CA ILE A 215 -13.40 11.07 -4.77
C ILE A 215 -12.60 12.18 -4.07
N ILE A 216 -12.83 12.42 -2.78
CA ILE A 216 -12.12 13.46 -2.02
C ILE A 216 -10.63 13.14 -1.95
N GLY A 217 -10.26 11.88 -1.73
CA GLY A 217 -8.87 11.42 -1.75
C GLY A 217 -8.18 11.65 -3.09
N LEU A 218 -8.87 11.36 -4.20
CA LEU A 218 -8.35 11.59 -5.55
C LEU A 218 -8.19 13.09 -5.85
N ILE A 219 -9.13 13.93 -5.44
CA ILE A 219 -9.01 15.40 -5.54
C ILE A 219 -7.80 15.89 -4.74
N THR A 220 -7.66 15.41 -3.49
CA THR A 220 -6.53 15.75 -2.62
C THR A 220 -5.19 15.41 -3.28
N PHE A 221 -5.07 14.19 -3.81
CA PHE A 221 -3.86 13.75 -4.48
C PHE A 221 -3.60 14.54 -5.77
N THR A 222 -4.64 14.87 -6.53
CA THR A 222 -4.53 15.69 -7.74
C THR A 222 -4.00 17.09 -7.42
N LEU A 223 -4.52 17.74 -6.37
CA LEU A 223 -4.04 19.06 -5.94
C LEU A 223 -2.60 18.98 -5.42
N SER A 224 -2.24 17.93 -4.70
CA SER A 224 -0.86 17.67 -4.27
C SER A 224 0.09 17.55 -5.47
N MET A 225 -0.25 16.74 -6.48
CA MET A 225 0.56 16.57 -7.68
C MET A 225 0.63 17.85 -8.52
N ALA A 226 -0.46 18.63 -8.58
CA ALA A 226 -0.45 19.94 -9.22
C ALA A 226 0.46 20.93 -8.46
N SER A 227 0.44 20.92 -7.12
CA SER A 227 1.35 21.73 -6.31
C SER A 227 2.81 21.33 -6.54
N MET A 228 3.09 20.03 -6.63
CA MET A 228 4.43 19.51 -6.96
C MET A 228 4.88 19.95 -8.35
N TYR A 229 4.00 19.88 -9.36
CA TYR A 229 4.27 20.38 -10.70
C TYR A 229 4.70 21.86 -10.68
N TYR A 230 3.94 22.72 -10.01
CA TYR A 230 4.29 24.16 -9.92
C TYR A 230 5.47 24.46 -9.01
N SER A 231 5.90 23.50 -8.17
CA SER A 231 7.07 23.70 -7.30
C SER A 231 8.36 23.91 -8.11
N PHE A 232 8.45 23.32 -9.30
CA PHE A 232 9.61 23.48 -10.18
C PHE A 232 9.66 24.85 -10.88
N GLU A 233 8.58 25.64 -10.83
CA GLU A 233 8.58 27.04 -11.30
C GLU A 233 9.04 28.03 -10.23
N THR A 234 9.22 27.58 -8.98
CA THR A 234 9.57 28.47 -7.87
C THR A 234 11.02 28.94 -7.96
N GLN A 235 11.31 30.10 -7.36
CA GLN A 235 12.66 30.66 -7.28
C GLN A 235 13.66 29.67 -6.68
N LEU A 236 13.25 28.92 -5.65
CA LEU A 236 14.08 27.90 -5.04
C LEU A 236 14.59 26.87 -6.05
N PHE A 237 13.72 26.41 -6.95
CA PHE A 237 14.14 25.47 -7.98
C PHE A 237 15.00 26.15 -9.06
N ASN A 238 14.70 27.41 -9.40
CA ASN A 238 15.49 28.20 -10.34
C ASN A 238 16.94 28.37 -9.85
N ASP A 239 17.10 28.85 -8.62
CA ASP A 239 18.38 29.27 -8.05
C ASP A 239 19.30 28.09 -7.73
N PHE A 240 18.71 26.94 -7.36
CA PHE A 240 19.47 25.78 -6.86
C PHE A 240 19.41 24.54 -7.76
N SER A 241 18.92 24.66 -9.00
CA SER A 241 19.00 23.56 -9.96
C SER A 241 20.45 23.24 -10.40
N LEU A 242 20.68 22.08 -10.99
CA LEU A 242 22.01 21.55 -11.31
C LEU A 242 22.80 22.38 -12.34
N ASP A 243 22.13 23.13 -13.22
CA ASP A 243 22.80 23.90 -14.27
C ASP A 243 21.85 24.98 -14.86
N ALA A 244 22.31 26.22 -14.95
CA ALA A 244 21.54 27.32 -15.55
C ALA A 244 21.33 27.11 -17.07
N SER A 245 22.25 26.39 -17.73
CA SER A 245 22.21 26.19 -19.18
C SER A 245 21.17 25.15 -19.63
N THR A 246 20.90 24.13 -18.81
CA THR A 246 19.91 23.07 -19.08
C THR A 246 18.69 23.13 -18.15
N TYR A 247 18.53 24.23 -17.42
CA TYR A 247 17.45 24.41 -16.44
C TYR A 247 16.07 24.09 -17.02
N LEU A 248 15.77 24.59 -18.22
CA LEU A 248 14.46 24.42 -18.85
C LEU A 248 14.19 22.95 -19.20
N ASP A 249 15.16 22.25 -19.79
CA ASP A 249 15.03 20.85 -20.18
C ASP A 249 14.85 19.95 -18.95
N PHE A 250 15.63 20.23 -17.91
CA PHE A 250 15.56 19.46 -16.67
C PHE A 250 14.27 19.73 -15.90
N ARG A 251 13.80 20.98 -15.88
CA ARG A 251 12.49 21.34 -15.32
C ARG A 251 11.36 20.59 -16.05
N LEU A 252 11.36 20.60 -17.39
CA LEU A 252 10.38 19.86 -18.19
C LEU A 252 10.40 18.37 -17.90
N LEU A 253 11.59 17.78 -17.72
CA LEU A 253 11.72 16.38 -17.32
C LEU A 253 11.01 16.09 -15.99
N LEU A 254 11.20 16.92 -14.96
CA LEU A 254 10.55 16.73 -13.66
C LEU A 254 9.03 16.94 -13.73
N GLU A 255 8.58 17.93 -14.49
CA GLU A 255 7.16 18.20 -14.74
C GLU A 255 6.48 17.01 -15.42
N ILE A 256 7.05 16.50 -16.52
CA ILE A 256 6.55 15.33 -17.25
C ILE A 256 6.57 14.09 -16.33
N THR A 257 7.66 13.90 -15.59
CA THR A 257 7.76 12.79 -14.63
C THR A 257 6.66 12.86 -13.58
N THR A 258 6.36 14.05 -13.06
CA THR A 258 5.28 14.28 -12.08
C THR A 258 3.91 13.92 -12.65
N ILE A 259 3.65 14.28 -13.92
CA ILE A 259 2.40 13.90 -14.61
C ILE A 259 2.31 12.38 -14.79
N ILE A 260 3.40 11.72 -15.18
CA ILE A 260 3.43 10.25 -15.31
C ILE A 260 3.15 9.59 -13.96
N ILE A 261 3.79 10.07 -12.87
CA ILE A 261 3.55 9.55 -11.52
C ILE A 261 2.08 9.71 -11.14
N PHE A 262 1.48 10.87 -11.41
CA PHE A 262 0.08 11.11 -11.13
C PHE A 262 -0.81 10.10 -11.86
N VAL A 263 -0.62 9.92 -13.17
CA VAL A 263 -1.43 8.99 -13.98
C VAL A 263 -1.28 7.55 -13.48
N LEU A 264 -0.06 7.10 -13.23
CA LEU A 264 0.23 5.73 -12.76
C LEU A 264 -0.25 5.48 -11.32
N THR A 265 -0.40 6.52 -10.50
CA THR A 265 -0.90 6.39 -9.11
C THR A 265 -2.43 6.56 -9.04
N ALA A 266 -3.01 7.35 -9.95
CA ALA A 266 -4.44 7.65 -9.99
C ALA A 266 -5.26 6.58 -10.71
N TYR A 267 -4.65 5.74 -11.58
CA TYR A 267 -5.43 4.77 -12.36
C TYR A 267 -6.25 3.82 -11.48
N GLY A 268 -5.70 3.34 -10.36
CA GLY A 268 -6.41 2.41 -9.47
C GLY A 268 -7.64 3.04 -8.80
N PRO A 269 -7.50 4.20 -8.13
CA PRO A 269 -8.63 4.97 -7.61
C PRO A 269 -9.69 5.30 -8.67
N VAL A 270 -9.28 5.74 -9.86
CA VAL A 270 -10.17 6.06 -10.99
C VAL A 270 -10.90 4.81 -11.48
N TRP A 271 -10.19 3.70 -11.66
CA TRP A 271 -10.77 2.41 -12.04
C TRP A 271 -11.80 1.95 -11.02
N CYS A 272 -11.52 2.14 -9.73
CA CYS A 272 -12.46 1.84 -8.65
C CYS A 272 -13.75 2.66 -8.82
N LEU A 273 -13.68 3.95 -9.16
CA LEU A 273 -14.86 4.80 -9.38
C LEU A 273 -15.65 4.43 -10.64
N LEU A 274 -14.97 4.08 -11.73
CA LEU A 274 -15.61 3.81 -13.03
C LEU A 274 -16.23 2.41 -13.13
N TYR A 275 -15.58 1.40 -12.55
CA TYR A 275 -15.96 -0.01 -12.71
C TYR A 275 -16.57 -0.66 -11.47
N SER A 276 -16.37 -0.12 -10.27
CA SER A 276 -17.21 -0.51 -9.13
C SER A 276 -18.57 0.13 -9.37
N ARG A 277 -19.56 -0.65 -9.85
CA ARG A 277 -20.94 -0.19 -10.01
C ARG A 277 -21.38 0.55 -8.74
N ILE A 278 -21.55 1.87 -8.88
CA ILE A 278 -22.08 2.78 -7.86
C ILE A 278 -23.49 2.29 -7.46
#